data_AF-A0A382REM3-F1
#
_entry.id   AF-A0A382REM3-F1
#
_cell.length_a   1.000
_cell.length_b   1.000
_cell.length_c   1.000
_cell.angle_alpha   90.00
_cell.angle_beta   90.00
_cell.angle_gamma   90.00
#
_symmetry.space_group_name_H-M   'P 1'
#
loop_
_entity.id
_entity.type
_entity.pdbx_description
1 polymer ?
#
loop_
_entity_poly.entity_id
_entity_poly.type
_entity_poly.pdbx_seq_one_letter_code
_entity_poly.pdbx_strand_id
1 'polypeptide(L)' 'MSNLKINKLLKVMKTLRDPIRGCPWDKKQTMESIIPYSIEEIYEVAEQVYAKNYLKLKDELGDLLFQVV' A
#
# COMPACT_ATOMS: atom_id res chain seq x y z
N MET A 1 8.84 -13.35 -17.23
CA MET A 1 7.67 -13.97 -16.57
C MET A 1 6.86 -12.88 -15.90
N SER A 2 5.61 -12.66 -16.29
CA SER A 2 4.75 -11.68 -15.64
C SER A 2 4.37 -12.17 -14.24
N ASN A 3 4.71 -11.40 -13.21
CA ASN A 3 4.31 -11.74 -11.84
C ASN A 3 2.81 -11.43 -11.68
N LEU A 4 1.97 -12.45 -11.88
CA LEU A 4 0.51 -12.32 -11.85
C LEU A 4 -0.03 -11.61 -10.60
N LYS A 5 0.66 -11.74 -9.45
CA LYS A 5 0.22 -11.12 -8.19
C LYS A 5 0.42 -9.60 -8.20
N ILE A 6 1.57 -9.13 -8.67
CA ILE A 6 1.84 -7.69 -8.80
C ILE A 6 0.94 -7.06 -9.85
N ASN A 7 0.68 -7.75 -10.97
CA ASN A 7 -0.27 -7.26 -11.97
C ASN A 7 -1.70 -7.10 -11.42
N LYS A 8 -2.12 -7.96 -10.50
CA LYS A 8 -3.41 -7.80 -9.80
C LYS A 8 -3.41 -6.55 -8.92
N LEU A 9 -2.34 -6.34 -8.16
CA LEU A 9 -2.17 -5.15 -7.32
C LEU A 9 -2.21 -3.85 -8.16
N LEU A 10 -1.43 -3.79 -9.25
CA LEU A 10 -1.44 -2.65 -10.17
C LEU A 10 -2.83 -2.40 -10.77
N LYS A 11 -3.58 -3.46 -11.08
CA LYS A 11 -4.96 -3.34 -11.56
C LYS A 11 -5.90 -2.77 -10.50
N VAL A 12 -5.73 -3.15 -9.24
CA VAL A 12 -6.48 -2.58 -8.10
C VAL A 12 -6.16 -1.10 -7.96
N MET A 13 -4.87 -0.73 -7.89
CA MET A 13 -4.45 0.66 -7.76
C MET A 13 -4.95 1.53 -8.92
N LYS A 14 -4.88 1.03 -10.16
CA LYS A 14 -5.45 1.69 -11.34
C LYS A 14 -6.97 1.90 -11.22
N THR A 15 -7.69 0.96 -10.63
CA THR A 15 -9.14 1.07 -10.43
C THR A 15 -9.47 2.12 -9.38
N LEU A 16 -8.72 2.14 -8.28
CA LEU A 16 -8.91 3.11 -7.19
C LEU A 16 -8.58 4.54 -7.61
N ARG A 17 -7.52 4.72 -8.41
CA ARG A 17 -7.09 6.02 -8.95
C ARG A 17 -7.75 6.40 -10.29
N ASP A 18 -8.77 5.65 -10.76
CA ASP A 18 -9.48 6.00 -11.99
C ASP A 18 -10.08 7.42 -11.88
N PRO A 19 -9.85 8.33 -12.84
CA PRO A 19 -10.28 9.74 -12.69
C PRO A 19 -11.78 9.94 -12.54
N ILE A 20 -12.59 9.04 -13.10
CA ILE A 20 -14.05 9.18 -13.17
C ILE A 20 -14.70 8.35 -12.06
N ARG A 21 -14.36 7.06 -11.98
CA ARG A 21 -15.01 6.06 -11.13
C ARG A 21 -14.19 5.65 -9.92
N GLY A 22 -12.97 6.17 -9.79
CA GLY A 22 -12.08 5.86 -8.67
C GLY A 22 -12.60 6.38 -7.33
N CYS A 23 -12.00 5.84 -6.27
CA CYS A 23 -12.29 6.21 -4.90
C CYS A 23 -12.02 7.72 -4.68
N PRO A 24 -12.94 8.47 -4.04
CA PRO A 24 -12.75 9.90 -3.81
C PRO A 24 -11.49 10.26 -3.01
N TRP A 25 -11.03 9.38 -2.14
CA TRP A 25 -9.82 9.60 -1.36
C TRP A 25 -8.56 9.38 -2.21
N ASP A 26 -8.48 8.24 -2.91
CA ASP A 26 -7.32 7.88 -3.75
C ASP A 26 -7.07 8.90 -4.88
N LYS A 27 -8.15 9.40 -5.50
CA LYS A 27 -8.07 10.42 -6.56
C LYS A 27 -7.47 11.75 -6.12
N LYS A 28 -7.54 12.06 -4.82
CA LYS A 28 -7.05 13.33 -4.26
C LYS A 28 -5.61 13.26 -3.78
N GLN A 29 -5.00 12.07 -3.76
CA GLN A 29 -3.67 11.90 -3.21
C GLN A 29 -2.59 12.42 -4.15
N THR A 30 -1.57 13.05 -3.57
CA THR A 30 -0.32 13.42 -4.22
C THR A 30 0.83 12.65 -3.55
N MET A 31 2.05 12.77 -4.09
CA MET A 31 3.21 12.15 -3.44
C MET A 31 3.43 12.72 -2.03
N GLU A 32 3.20 14.02 -1.86
CA GLU A 32 3.31 14.71 -0.57
C GLU A 32 2.25 14.26 0.42
N SER A 33 0.99 14.06 -0.02
CA SER A 33 -0.09 13.65 0.88
C SER A 33 0.05 12.20 1.36
N ILE A 34 0.78 11.35 0.61
CA ILE A 34 1.01 9.95 0.96
C ILE A 34 2.15 9.78 1.99
N ILE A 35 3.12 10.70 2.06
CA ILE A 35 4.26 10.63 2.99
C ILE A 35 3.89 10.23 4.43
N PRO A 36 2.93 10.88 5.12
CA PRO A 36 2.61 10.52 6.50
C PRO A 36 2.15 9.06 6.63
N TYR A 37 1.36 8.56 5.67
CA TYR A 37 0.91 7.17 5.67
C TYR A 37 2.07 6.22 5.40
N SER A 38 2.94 6.50 4.43
CA SER A 38 4.14 5.66 4.21
C SER A 38 5.07 5.58 5.43
N ILE A 39 5.12 6.66 6.24
CA ILE A 39 5.88 6.68 7.49
C ILE A 39 5.18 5.82 8.55
N GLU A 40 3.86 5.90 8.66
CA GLU A 40 3.07 5.06 9.57
C GLU A 40 3.29 3.57 9.28
N GLU A 41 3.13 3.15 8.03
CA GLU A 41 3.29 1.75 7.60
C GLU A 41 4.69 1.19 7.93
N ILE A 42 5.76 1.98 7.76
CA ILE A 42 7.11 1.50 8.10
C ILE A 42 7.30 1.34 9.61
N TYR A 43 6.64 2.16 10.43
CA TYR A 43 6.64 1.99 11.89
C TYR A 43 5.84 0.75 12.30
N GLU A 44 4.71 0.46 11.64
CA GLU A 44 3.93 -0.76 11.90
C GLU A 44 4.72 -2.02 11.51
N VAL A 45 5.39 -2.01 10.36
CA VAL A 45 6.33 -3.07 9.97
C VAL A 45 7.40 -3.27 11.04
N ALA A 46 8.04 -2.18 11.50
CA ALA A 46 9.07 -2.25 12.52
C ALA A 46 8.53 -2.83 13.84
N GLU A 47 7.33 -2.39 14.27
CA GLU A 47 6.65 -2.92 15.45
C GLU A 47 6.46 -4.44 15.35
N GLN A 48 5.92 -4.94 14.24
CA GLN A 48 5.68 -6.38 14.09
C GLN A 48 6.97 -7.20 14.03
N VAL A 49 8.06 -6.64 13.50
CA VAL A 49 9.41 -7.26 13.57
C VAL A 49 9.89 -7.37 15.01
N TYR A 50 9.80 -6.29 15.79
CA TYR A 50 10.21 -6.30 17.21
C TYR A 50 9.35 -7.26 18.05
N ALA A 51 8.05 -7.32 17.76
CA ALA A 51 7.11 -8.24 18.42
C ALA A 51 7.26 -9.70 17.96
N LYS A 52 8.09 -9.98 16.94
CA LYS A 52 8.20 -11.30 16.27
C LYS A 52 6.84 -11.84 15.78
N ASN A 53 5.93 -10.94 15.43
CA ASN A 53 4.59 -11.27 14.97
C ASN A 53 4.58 -11.41 13.43
N TYR A 54 5.15 -12.51 12.94
CA TYR A 54 5.29 -12.73 11.49
C TYR A 54 3.96 -12.96 10.76
N LEU A 55 2.90 -13.29 11.49
CA LEU A 55 1.55 -13.39 10.92
C LEU A 55 1.09 -12.00 10.46
N LYS A 56 1.17 -11.01 11.35
CA LYS A 56 0.75 -9.63 11.07
C LYS A 56 1.78 -8.86 10.23
N LEU A 57 3.06 -9.17 10.35
CA LEU A 57 4.12 -8.55 9.55
C LEU A 57 3.85 -8.63 8.03
N LYS A 58 3.25 -9.73 7.57
CA LYS A 58 2.93 -9.89 6.15
C LYS A 58 1.88 -8.88 5.68
N ASP A 59 0.94 -8.53 6.55
CA ASP A 59 -0.13 -7.58 6.23
C ASP A 59 0.47 -6.16 6.14
N GLU A 60 1.28 -5.74 7.12
CA GLU A 60 1.94 -4.41 7.08
C GLU A 60 2.93 -4.27 5.91
N LEU A 61 3.63 -5.35 5.54
CA LEU A 61 4.46 -5.34 4.33
C LEU A 61 3.62 -5.22 3.04
N GLY A 62 2.37 -5.69 3.07
CA GLY A 62 1.41 -5.51 2.00
C GLY A 62 0.93 -4.07 1.90
N ASP A 63 0.63 -3.44 3.03
CA ASP A 63 0.16 -2.06 3.11
C ASP A 63 1.29 -1.07 2.75
N LEU A 64 2.51 -1.31 3.21
CA LEU A 64 3.70 -0.58 2.75
C LEU A 64 3.92 -0.75 1.23
N LEU A 65 3.78 -1.97 0.70
CA LEU A 65 3.89 -2.22 -0.74
C LEU A 65 2.79 -1.46 -1.52
N PHE A 66 1.60 -1.30 -0.94
CA PHE A 66 0.50 -0.57 -1.56
C PHE A 66 0.84 0.91 -1.78
N GLN A 67 1.66 1.51 -0.92
CA GLN A 67 2.12 2.90 -1.09
C GLN A 67 3.15 3.08 -2.22
N VAL A 68 3.82 2.01 -2.66
CA VAL A 68 4.88 2.04 -3.69
C VAL A 68 4.32 1.98 -5.13
N VAL A 69 3.11 1.44 -5.31
CA VAL A 69 2.55 1.06 -6.62
C VAL A 69 1.61 2.07 -7.27
#